data_AF-A0A180FK30-F1
#
_entry.id   AF-A0A180FK30-F1
#
_cell.length_a   1.000
_cell.length_b   1.000
_cell.length_c   1.000
_cell.angle_alpha   90.00
_cell.angle_beta   90.00
_cell.angle_gamma   90.00
#
_symmetry.space_group_name_H-M   'P 1'
#
loop_
_entity.id
_entity.type
_entity.pdbx_description
1 polymer ?
#
loop_
_entity_poly.entity_id
_entity_poly.type
_entity_poly.pdbx_seq_one_letter_code
_entity_poly.pdbx_strand_id
1 'polypeptide(L)' 'MESKEQTNQQEAMEKHFLRLHHAFPLRSADFFITLWQRIVSHGFTADELENAVNHVIDTCDYDSFAVSSIIQHKK' A
#
# COMPACT_ATOMS: atom_id res chain seq x y z
N MET A 1 -19.71 -0.02 -22.00
CA MET A 1 -19.82 0.15 -20.53
C MET A 1 -18.55 -0.28 -19.79
N GLU A 2 -17.62 -0.98 -20.45
CA GLU A 2 -16.40 -1.54 -19.84
C GLU A 2 -15.32 -0.51 -19.41
N SER A 3 -15.32 0.70 -19.96
CA SER A 3 -14.29 1.71 -19.64
C SER A 3 -14.43 2.36 -18.27
N LYS A 4 -15.56 2.21 -17.57
CA LYS A 4 -15.76 2.82 -16.24
C LYS A 4 -15.22 1.95 -15.10
N GLU A 5 -15.29 0.62 -15.24
CA GLU A 5 -14.80 -0.33 -14.23
C GLU A 5 -13.28 -0.35 -14.16
N GLN A 6 -12.60 -0.29 -15.31
CA GLN A 6 -11.13 -0.24 -15.38
C GLN A 6 -10.56 1.04 -14.77
N THR A 7 -11.18 2.20 -15.02
CA THR A 7 -10.77 3.48 -14.39
C THR A 7 -10.94 3.43 -12.87
N ASN A 8 -12.06 2.89 -12.39
CA ASN A 8 -12.35 2.82 -10.96
C ASN A 8 -11.39 1.87 -10.20
N GLN A 9 -10.97 0.78 -10.84
CA GLN A 9 -9.96 -0.13 -10.26
C GLN A 9 -8.57 0.51 -10.24
N GLN A 10 -8.18 1.23 -11.28
CA GLN A 10 -6.87 1.90 -11.30
C GLN A 10 -6.78 3.00 -10.25
N GLU A 11 -7.82 3.84 -10.11
CA GLU A 11 -7.88 4.87 -9.05
C GLU A 11 -7.84 4.25 -7.65
N ALA A 12 -8.50 3.12 -7.44
CA ALA A 12 -8.45 2.39 -6.17
C ALA A 12 -7.03 1.87 -5.89
N MET A 13 -6.37 1.26 -6.88
CA MET A 13 -5.00 0.78 -6.73
C MET A 13 -4.01 1.92 -6.41
N GLU A 14 -4.14 3.06 -7.09
CA GLU A 14 -3.31 4.25 -6.81
C GLU A 14 -3.51 4.75 -5.37
N LYS A 15 -4.74 4.74 -4.86
CA LYS A 15 -5.04 5.11 -3.48
C LYS A 15 -4.36 4.19 -2.46
N HIS A 16 -4.42 2.88 -2.67
CA HIS A 16 -3.76 1.93 -1.77
C HIS A 16 -2.23 2.03 -1.86
N PHE A 17 -1.71 2.28 -3.06
CA PHE A 17 -0.29 2.48 -3.28
C PHE A 17 0.26 3.76 -2.63
N LEU A 18 -0.49 4.87 -2.71
CA LEU A 18 -0.17 6.11 -1.99
C LEU A 18 -0.16 5.90 -0.47
N ARG A 19 -1.10 5.11 0.05
CA ARG A 19 -1.13 4.77 1.47
C ARG A 19 0.11 3.99 1.91
N LEU A 20 0.63 3.11 1.05
CA LEU A 20 1.91 2.43 1.27
C LEU A 20 3.08 3.42 1.24
N HIS A 21 3.10 4.36 0.30
CA HIS A 21 4.14 5.41 0.25
C HIS A 21 4.15 6.26 1.54
N HIS A 22 2.98 6.60 2.06
CA HIS A 22 2.85 7.33 3.33
C HIS A 22 3.29 6.52 4.55
N ALA A 23 3.07 5.20 4.54
CA ALA A 23 3.53 4.31 5.59
C ALA A 23 5.06 4.16 5.58
N PHE A 24 5.70 4.22 4.41
CA PHE A 24 7.14 4.00 4.25
C PHE A 24 7.88 5.20 3.62
N PRO A 25 7.87 6.39 4.25
CA PRO A 25 8.40 7.62 3.65
C PRO A 25 9.93 7.62 3.49
N LEU A 26 10.64 6.74 4.20
CA LEU A 26 12.10 6.61 4.14
C LEU A 26 12.59 5.70 3.01
N ARG A 27 11.68 5.04 2.28
CA ARG A 27 12.05 4.21 1.12
C ARG A 27 12.25 5.11 -0.10
N SER A 28 13.17 4.72 -0.98
CA SER A 28 13.48 5.48 -2.18
C SER A 28 12.32 5.47 -3.18
N ALA A 29 12.25 6.50 -4.02
CA ALA A 29 11.28 6.54 -5.11
C ALA A 29 11.42 5.33 -6.06
N ASP A 30 12.65 4.88 -6.34
CA ASP A 30 12.94 3.70 -7.18
C ASP A 30 12.34 2.40 -6.62
N PHE A 31 12.28 2.26 -5.29
CA PHE A 31 11.64 1.12 -4.65
C PHE A 31 10.15 1.07 -5.00
N PHE A 32 9.46 2.21 -4.89
CA PHE A 32 8.04 2.31 -5.21
C PHE A 32 7.79 2.12 -6.71
N ILE A 33 8.62 2.70 -7.60
CA ILE A 33 8.51 2.49 -9.05
C ILE A 33 8.60 1.00 -9.39
N THR A 34 9.58 0.30 -8.83
CA THR A 34 9.77 -1.14 -9.05
C THR A 34 8.60 -1.95 -8.51
N LEU A 35 8.08 -1.59 -7.33
CA LEU A 35 6.95 -2.26 -6.73
C LEU A 35 5.67 -2.09 -7.56
N TRP A 36 5.40 -0.89 -8.05
CA TRP A 36 4.25 -0.61 -8.92
C TRP A 36 4.31 -1.42 -10.20
N GLN A 37 5.48 -1.48 -10.86
CA GLN A 37 5.66 -2.31 -12.06
C GLN A 37 5.36 -3.79 -11.80
N ARG A 38 5.75 -4.32 -10.63
CA ARG A 38 5.43 -5.69 -10.25
C ARG A 38 3.94 -5.88 -10.01
N ILE A 39 3.29 -4.99 -9.27
CA ILE A 39 1.84 -5.03 -9.02
C ILE A 39 1.05 -5.09 -10.34
N VAL A 40 1.39 -4.22 -11.29
CA VAL A 40 0.77 -4.19 -12.63
C VAL A 40 1.09 -5.46 -13.42
N SER A 41 2.36 -5.91 -13.41
CA SER A 41 2.77 -7.11 -14.15
C SER A 41 2.14 -8.40 -13.62
N HIS A 42 1.81 -8.45 -12.33
CA HIS A 42 1.15 -9.59 -11.70
C HIS A 42 -0.38 -9.52 -11.79
N GLY A 43 -0.93 -8.44 -12.35
CA GLY A 43 -2.38 -8.30 -12.53
C GLY A 43 -3.14 -8.18 -11.20
N PHE A 44 -2.53 -7.57 -10.19
CA PHE A 44 -3.18 -7.36 -8.89
C PHE A 44 -4.49 -6.60 -9.05
N THR A 45 -5.52 -7.08 -8.37
CA THR A 45 -6.76 -6.32 -8.17
C THR A 45 -6.60 -5.29 -7.05
N ALA A 46 -7.50 -4.32 -6.99
CA ALA A 46 -7.50 -3.32 -5.93
C ALA A 46 -7.63 -3.95 -4.52
N ASP A 47 -8.49 -4.96 -4.37
CA ASP A 47 -8.70 -5.68 -3.10
C ASP A 47 -7.46 -6.48 -2.66
N GLU A 48 -6.77 -7.12 -3.60
CA GLU A 48 -5.52 -7.84 -3.30
C GLU A 48 -4.42 -6.87 -2.89
N LEU A 49 -4.31 -5.72 -3.57
CA LEU A 49 -3.36 -4.69 -3.19
C LEU A 49 -3.69 -4.09 -1.83
N GLU A 50 -4.97 -3.86 -1.52
CA GLU A 50 -5.40 -3.40 -0.20
C GLU A 50 -4.98 -4.37 0.90
N ASN A 51 -5.28 -5.67 0.73
CA ASN A 51 -4.91 -6.69 1.70
C ASN A 51 -3.40 -6.80 1.87
N ALA A 52 -2.64 -6.77 0.78
CA ALA A 52 -1.18 -6.79 0.83
C ALA A 52 -0.62 -5.56 1.55
N VAL A 53 -1.14 -4.36 1.27
CA VAL A 53 -0.74 -3.11 1.93
C VAL A 53 -1.07 -3.14 3.42
N ASN A 54 -2.28 -3.57 3.80
CA ASN A 54 -2.67 -3.71 5.20
C ASN A 54 -1.75 -4.69 5.93
N HIS A 55 -1.51 -5.88 5.34
CA HIS A 55 -0.62 -6.87 5.92
C HIS A 55 0.79 -6.32 6.12
N VAL A 56 1.37 -5.67 5.10
CA VAL A 56 2.71 -5.08 5.20
C VAL A 56 2.76 -3.97 6.25
N ILE A 57 1.73 -3.13 6.37
CA ILE A 57 1.68 -2.08 7.41
C ILE A 57 1.61 -2.71 8.81
N ASP A 58 0.83 -3.78 8.97
CA ASP A 58 0.61 -4.45 10.27
C ASP A 58 1.81 -5.29 10.71
N THR A 59 2.54 -5.90 9.78
CA THR A 59 3.67 -6.80 10.08
C THR A 59 5.03 -6.16 9.92
N CYS A 60 5.13 -4.95 9.38
CA CYS A 60 6.42 -4.30 9.28
C CYS A 60 6.85 -3.81 10.66
N ASP A 61 7.90 -4.43 11.20
CA ASP A 61 8.62 -3.90 12.36
C ASP A 61 9.30 -2.60 11.93
N TYR A 62 8.67 -1.48 12.27
CA TYR A 62 9.29 -0.18 12.17
C TYR A 62 10.36 -0.11 13.26
N ASP A 63 11.64 -0.28 12.88
CA ASP A 63 12.80 -0.13 13.77
C ASP A 63 12.88 1.24 14.49
N SER A 64 11.95 2.16 14.22
CA SER A 64 11.78 3.38 14.99
C SER A 64 10.34 3.90 14.88
N PHE A 65 9.55 3.63 15.91
CA PHE A 65 8.28 4.28 16.28
C PHE A 65 7.10 4.10 15.30
N ALA A 66 6.37 3.00 15.49
CA ALA A 66 5.10 2.73 14.81
C ALA A 66 3.88 3.23 15.59
N VAL A 67 2.79 3.51 14.87
CA VAL A 67 1.45 3.83 15.39
C VAL A 67 0.94 2.80 16.41
N SER A 68 1.42 1.56 16.37
CA SER A 68 1.15 0.50 17.36
C SER A 68 1.57 0.89 18.78
N SER A 69 2.63 1.69 18.94
CA SER A 69 3.05 2.24 20.25
C SER A 69 2.03 3.23 20.84
N ILE A 70 1.23 3.89 19.99
CA ILE A 70 0.20 4.84 20.44
C ILE A 70 -1.05 4.08 20.93
N ILE A 71 -1.44 3.00 20.26
CA ILE A 71 -2.60 2.19 20.64
C ILE A 71 -2.32 1.37 21.92
N GLN A 72 -1.08 0.88 22.10
CA GLN A 72 -0.67 0.21 23.34
C GLN A 72 -0.69 1.11 24.58
N HIS A 73 -0.70 2.44 24.41
CA HIS A 73 -0.77 3.38 25.54
C HIS A 73 -2.19 3.65 26.03
N LYS A 74 -3.21 3.11 25.36
CA LYS A 74 -4.60 3.12 25.85
C LYS A 74 -4.82 1.96 26.83
N LYS A 75 -4.23 2.08 28.02
CA LYS A 75 -4.65 1.32 29.21
C LYS A 75 -5.74 2.08 29.95
#